data_AF-A0A9P8P4F9-F1
#
_entry.id   AF-A0A9P8P4F9-F1
#
_cell.length_a   1.000
_cell.length_b   1.000
_cell.length_c   1.000
_cell.angle_alpha   90.00
_cell.angle_beta   90.00
_cell.angle_gamma   90.00
#
_symmetry.space_group_name_H-M   'P 1'
#
loop_
_entity.id
_entity.type
_entity.pdbx_description
1 polymer ?
#
loop_
_entity_poly.entity_id
_entity_poly.type
_entity_poly.pdbx_seq_one_letter_code
_entity_poly.pdbx_strand_id
1 'polypeptide(L)'
;MPIRLPDHDSPAPSGRTHALARRLLNTRVHNVPLLNCAILVLFVFLLSKLTSKYHQLYTRSSLVATMATNIVLYGIADTLAQSISAYFQQISPQRRSSAYSLATYLESAVPRRPEDYFVDYGEDGEVSMGLQNTEQPPEAPGFQFRRFAGFIVWGFMMSFVQVVWYSFLNSMYNDDPSVVSVLERVLTDQLCFSPVSLACFFAYGTLVIEQGTSEDVKNKLYRIYLSTLTCNFCLWFPVQFINFLVMPTQFQVPFSSGVGVLWNCFLSLRNAAS
;
A
#
# COMPACT_ATOMS: atom_id res chain seq x y z
N MET A 1 63.81 24.13 -14.49
CA MET A 1 63.64 22.71 -14.14
C MET A 1 62.44 22.58 -13.21
N PRO A 2 61.56 21.59 -13.41
CA PRO A 2 60.23 21.47 -12.79
C PRO A 2 60.27 20.68 -11.47
N ILE A 3 59.25 20.85 -10.61
CA ILE A 3 58.84 19.81 -9.66
C ILE A 3 57.36 19.55 -9.90
N ARG A 4 57.09 18.46 -10.62
CA ARG A 4 55.76 17.94 -10.93
C ARG A 4 55.41 16.96 -9.81
N LEU A 5 54.38 17.26 -9.01
CA LEU A 5 53.81 16.27 -8.09
C LEU A 5 53.00 15.24 -8.91
N PRO A 6 53.03 13.95 -8.55
CA PRO A 6 52.36 12.91 -9.31
C PRO A 6 50.84 12.98 -9.11
N ASP A 7 50.11 13.05 -10.22
CA ASP A 7 48.66 12.83 -10.25
C ASP A 7 48.36 11.42 -9.74
N HIS A 8 47.70 11.34 -8.59
CA HIS A 8 47.18 10.08 -8.07
C HIS A 8 45.85 9.78 -8.77
N ASP A 9 45.91 9.44 -10.06
CA ASP A 9 44.81 8.80 -10.77
C ASP A 9 44.63 7.38 -10.22
N SER A 10 43.86 7.28 -9.13
CA SER A 10 43.25 6.02 -8.72
C SER A 10 42.07 5.74 -9.66
N PRO A 11 42.07 4.68 -10.48
CA PRO A 11 40.92 4.34 -11.30
C PRO A 11 39.78 3.87 -10.40
N ALA A 12 38.68 4.61 -10.36
CA ALA A 12 37.46 4.22 -9.65
C ALA A 12 36.89 2.92 -10.25
N PRO A 13 36.80 1.81 -9.51
CA PRO A 13 36.20 0.57 -10.00
C PRO A 13 34.71 0.58 -9.66
N SER A 14 33.89 1.35 -10.40
CA SER A 14 32.43 1.36 -10.13
C SER A 14 31.55 1.38 -11.39
N GLY A 15 32.09 1.60 -12.59
CA GLY A 15 31.27 1.75 -13.80
C GLY A 15 30.47 0.51 -14.22
N ARG A 16 31.02 -0.71 -14.06
CA ARG A 16 30.40 -1.94 -14.59
C ARG A 16 29.24 -2.45 -13.74
N THR A 17 29.34 -2.40 -12.42
CA THR A 17 28.26 -2.80 -11.50
C THR A 17 27.09 -1.83 -11.59
N HIS A 18 27.35 -0.51 -11.67
CA HIS A 18 26.32 0.48 -11.91
C HIS A 18 25.65 0.33 -13.28
N ALA A 19 26.41 0.01 -14.34
CA ALA A 19 25.85 -0.22 -15.67
C ALA A 19 24.99 -1.49 -15.74
N LEU A 20 25.41 -2.58 -15.10
CA LEU A 20 24.64 -3.82 -15.03
C LEU A 20 23.39 -3.68 -14.16
N ALA A 21 23.50 -3.04 -13.00
CA ALA A 21 22.35 -2.73 -12.15
C ALA A 21 21.34 -1.85 -12.90
N ARG A 22 21.80 -0.83 -13.62
CA ARG A 22 20.94 0.05 -14.43
C ARG A 22 20.28 -0.68 -15.59
N ARG A 23 20.98 -1.63 -16.24
CA ARG A 23 20.38 -2.50 -17.27
C ARG A 23 19.30 -3.40 -16.67
N LEU A 24 19.57 -4.07 -15.55
CA LEU A 24 18.58 -4.93 -14.87
C LEU A 24 17.36 -4.15 -14.39
N LEU A 25 17.56 -2.95 -13.84
CA LEU A 25 16.49 -2.06 -13.40
C LEU A 25 15.58 -1.58 -14.55
N ASN A 26 16.13 -1.49 -15.77
CA ASN A 26 15.43 -0.92 -16.93
C ASN A 26 14.96 -1.98 -17.95
N THR A 27 15.27 -3.26 -17.74
CA THR A 27 14.77 -4.33 -18.61
C THR A 27 13.28 -4.55 -18.30
N ARG A 28 12.42 -4.53 -19.30
CA ARG A 28 10.96 -4.67 -19.14
C ARG A 28 10.45 -5.90 -19.89
N VAL A 29 9.45 -6.56 -19.32
CA VAL A 29 8.67 -7.60 -19.99
C VAL A 29 7.21 -7.16 -19.96
N HIS A 30 6.59 -7.09 -21.15
CA HIS A 30 5.17 -6.79 -21.29
C HIS A 30 4.72 -5.49 -20.57
N ASN A 31 5.50 -4.42 -20.71
CA ASN A 31 5.31 -3.09 -20.09
C ASN A 31 5.46 -3.02 -18.56
N VAL A 32 5.78 -4.13 -17.88
CA VAL A 32 6.11 -4.14 -16.45
C VAL A 32 7.63 -4.26 -16.26
N PRO A 33 8.26 -3.53 -15.32
CA PRO A 33 9.67 -3.71 -15.00
C PRO A 33 9.96 -5.16 -14.59
N LEU A 34 10.98 -5.80 -15.19
CA LEU A 34 11.35 -7.19 -14.86
C LEU A 34 11.66 -7.39 -13.39
N LEU A 35 12.23 -6.35 -12.77
CA LEU A 35 12.50 -6.33 -11.34
C LEU A 35 11.22 -6.54 -10.52
N ASN A 36 10.11 -5.89 -10.89
CA ASN A 36 8.85 -6.05 -10.17
C ASN A 36 8.30 -7.46 -10.33
N CYS A 37 8.35 -8.02 -11.54
CA CYS A 37 7.96 -9.41 -11.79
C CYS A 37 8.81 -10.39 -10.97
N ALA A 38 10.14 -10.19 -10.92
CA ALA A 38 11.05 -11.02 -10.13
C ALA A 38 10.75 -10.93 -8.62
N ILE A 39 10.51 -9.72 -8.11
CA ILE A 39 10.14 -9.49 -6.70
C ILE A 39 8.79 -10.15 -6.38
N LEU A 40 7.79 -10.06 -7.27
CA LEU A 40 6.50 -10.73 -7.09
C LEU A 40 6.65 -12.25 -7.07
N VAL A 41 7.43 -12.83 -7.98
CA VAL A 41 7.68 -14.28 -8.01
C VAL A 41 8.38 -14.72 -6.72
N LEU A 42 9.38 -13.97 -6.25
CA LEU A 42 10.06 -14.23 -4.97
C LEU A 42 9.06 -14.21 -3.81
N PHE A 43 8.23 -13.18 -3.71
CA PHE A 43 7.29 -13.09 -2.59
C PHE A 43 6.14 -14.11 -2.68
N VAL A 44 5.66 -14.47 -3.87
CA VAL A 44 4.69 -15.56 -4.03
C VAL A 44 5.31 -16.88 -3.59
N PHE A 45 6.59 -17.11 -3.90
CA PHE A 45 7.32 -18.27 -3.38
C PHE A 45 7.48 -18.23 -1.85
N LEU A 46 7.87 -17.09 -1.28
CA LEU A 46 7.97 -16.90 0.18
C LEU A 46 6.61 -17.10 0.87
N LEU A 47 5.53 -16.58 0.29
CA LEU A 47 4.17 -16.74 0.77
C LEU A 47 3.77 -18.23 0.74
N SER A 48 4.05 -18.94 -0.35
CA SER A 48 3.79 -20.38 -0.46
C SER A 48 4.54 -21.19 0.61
N LYS A 49 5.82 -20.87 0.84
CA LYS A 49 6.63 -21.49 1.90
C LYS A 49 6.11 -21.15 3.30
N LEU A 50 5.74 -19.91 3.52
CA LEU A 50 5.19 -19.43 4.78
C LEU A 50 3.86 -20.11 5.09
N THR A 51 2.95 -20.19 4.13
CA THR A 51 1.67 -20.92 4.25
C THR A 51 1.92 -22.39 4.58
N SER A 52 2.87 -23.04 3.91
CA SER A 52 3.21 -24.45 4.13
C SER A 52 3.75 -24.73 5.54
N LYS A 53 4.34 -23.73 6.20
CA LYS A 53 4.93 -23.83 7.56
C LYS A 53 4.21 -22.97 8.59
N TYR A 54 3.07 -22.39 8.21
CA TYR A 54 2.41 -21.36 9.02
C TYR A 54 1.99 -21.90 10.37
N HIS A 55 1.36 -23.07 10.38
CA HIS A 55 0.90 -23.71 11.61
C HIS A 55 2.05 -23.91 12.60
N GLN A 56 3.19 -24.46 12.14
CA GLN A 56 4.38 -24.68 12.96
C GLN A 56 4.99 -23.36 13.48
N LEU A 57 4.99 -22.31 12.67
CA LEU A 57 5.50 -21.00 13.05
C LEU A 57 4.58 -20.31 14.07
N TYR A 58 3.27 -20.38 13.85
CA TYR A 58 2.25 -19.81 14.72
C TYR A 58 2.24 -20.46 16.10
N THR A 59 2.32 -21.80 16.17
CA THR A 59 2.41 -22.53 17.45
C THR A 59 3.65 -22.18 18.25
N ARG A 60 4.73 -21.73 17.59
CA ARG A 60 5.94 -21.27 18.26
C ARG A 60 5.80 -19.84 18.76
N SER A 61 5.25 -18.96 17.92
CA SER A 61 4.92 -17.58 18.27
C SER A 61 3.94 -17.00 17.26
N SER A 62 2.75 -16.60 17.72
CA SER A 62 1.75 -15.89 16.92
C SER A 62 2.28 -14.57 16.37
N LEU A 63 3.12 -13.88 17.16
CA LEU A 63 3.76 -12.63 16.79
C LEU A 63 4.74 -12.80 15.63
N VAL A 64 5.67 -13.77 15.71
CA VAL A 64 6.65 -14.02 14.64
C VAL A 64 5.95 -14.46 13.35
N ALA A 65 4.92 -15.31 13.45
CA ALA A 65 4.13 -15.73 12.30
C ALA A 65 3.45 -14.53 11.63
N THR A 66 2.88 -13.63 12.42
CA THR A 66 2.21 -12.42 11.91
C THR A 66 3.18 -11.43 11.29
N MET A 67 4.34 -11.21 11.92
CA MET A 67 5.40 -10.37 11.37
C MET A 67 5.87 -10.87 10.00
N ALA A 68 6.18 -12.17 9.89
CA ALA A 68 6.62 -12.76 8.63
C ALA A 68 5.56 -12.63 7.54
N THR A 69 4.29 -12.90 7.88
CA THR A 69 3.16 -12.77 6.96
C THR A 69 2.98 -11.33 6.49
N ASN A 70 2.99 -10.36 7.41
CA ASN A 70 2.82 -8.96 7.06
C ASN A 70 3.98 -8.43 6.21
N ILE A 71 5.23 -8.72 6.57
CA ILE A 71 6.39 -8.29 5.77
C ILE A 71 6.26 -8.79 4.33
N VAL A 72 5.90 -10.06 4.13
CA VAL A 72 5.71 -10.65 2.81
C VAL A 72 4.55 -9.98 2.07
N LEU A 73 3.38 -9.84 2.71
CA LEU A 73 2.18 -9.32 2.06
C LEU A 73 2.28 -7.84 1.73
N TYR A 74 2.84 -7.02 2.63
CA TYR A 74 3.07 -5.59 2.36
C TYR A 74 4.14 -5.38 1.28
N GLY A 75 5.17 -6.24 1.24
CA GLY A 75 6.15 -6.26 0.15
C GLY A 75 5.51 -6.58 -1.22
N ILE A 76 4.62 -7.58 -1.27
CA ILE A 76 3.82 -7.90 -2.48
C ILE A 76 2.95 -6.71 -2.87
N ALA A 77 2.22 -6.15 -1.91
CA ALA A 77 1.27 -5.07 -2.14
C ALA A 77 1.94 -3.85 -2.77
N ASP A 78 3.07 -3.41 -2.23
CA ASP A 78 3.78 -2.26 -2.80
C ASP A 78 4.42 -2.59 -4.15
N THR A 79 4.98 -3.79 -4.33
CA THR A 79 5.52 -4.22 -5.63
C THR A 79 4.43 -4.27 -6.71
N LEU A 80 3.24 -4.76 -6.36
CA LEU A 80 2.06 -4.73 -7.24
C LEU A 80 1.66 -3.30 -7.56
N ALA A 81 1.55 -2.43 -6.56
CA ALA A 81 1.20 -1.03 -6.75
C ALA A 81 2.18 -0.33 -7.71
N GLN A 82 3.48 -0.51 -7.53
CA GLN A 82 4.51 0.02 -8.42
C GLN A 82 4.42 -0.57 -9.84
N SER A 83 4.11 -1.87 -9.97
CA SER A 83 3.91 -2.52 -11.28
C SER A 83 2.72 -1.93 -12.02
N ILE A 84 1.63 -1.70 -11.30
CA ILE A 84 0.40 -1.14 -11.84
C ILE A 84 0.63 0.31 -12.28
N SER A 85 1.28 1.14 -11.46
CA SER A 85 1.66 2.50 -11.84
C SER A 85 2.56 2.53 -13.08
N ALA A 86 3.57 1.65 -13.13
CA ALA A 86 4.49 1.56 -14.28
C ALA A 86 3.77 1.12 -15.57
N TYR A 87 2.76 0.24 -15.44
CA TYR A 87 1.94 -0.23 -16.55
C TYR A 87 1.01 0.87 -17.08
N PHE A 88 0.30 1.58 -16.20
CA PHE A 88 -0.64 2.66 -16.58
C PHE A 88 0.06 3.88 -17.19
N GLN A 89 1.30 4.15 -16.81
CA GLN A 89 2.10 5.23 -17.42
C GLN A 89 2.48 4.94 -18.89
N GLN A 90 2.48 3.67 -19.30
CA GLN A 90 2.83 3.26 -20.67
C GLN A 90 1.61 3.08 -21.58
N ILE A 91 0.40 3.14 -21.01
CA ILE A 91 -0.86 3.09 -21.76
C ILE A 91 -1.21 4.47 -22.30
N SER A 92 -1.84 4.52 -23.48
CA SER A 92 -2.30 5.76 -24.12
C SER A 92 -3.19 6.61 -23.18
N PRO A 93 -3.14 7.96 -23.28
CA PRO A 93 -3.90 8.85 -22.41
C PRO A 93 -5.39 8.50 -22.31
N GLN A 94 -5.98 8.06 -23.43
CA GLN A 94 -7.37 7.64 -23.56
C GLN A 94 -7.75 6.39 -22.75
N ARG A 95 -6.85 5.40 -22.63
CA ARG A 95 -7.09 4.21 -21.80
C ARG A 95 -6.77 4.46 -20.32
N ARG A 96 -5.85 5.39 -20.05
CA ARG A 96 -5.55 5.85 -18.69
C ARG A 96 -6.78 6.51 -18.05
N SER A 97 -7.50 7.36 -18.78
CA SER A 97 -8.76 7.96 -18.30
C SER A 97 -9.85 6.93 -18.04
N SER A 98 -9.95 5.86 -18.85
CA SER A 98 -10.91 4.77 -18.64
C SER A 98 -10.63 3.93 -17.39
N ALA A 99 -9.36 3.71 -17.03
CA ALA A 99 -9.00 3.01 -15.80
C ALA A 99 -9.24 3.85 -14.54
N TYR A 100 -8.92 5.15 -14.59
CA TYR A 100 -9.27 6.07 -13.51
C TYR A 100 -10.78 6.31 -13.42
N SER A 101 -11.49 6.24 -14.53
CA SER A 101 -12.95 6.29 -14.56
C SER A 101 -13.59 5.20 -13.71
N LEU A 102 -13.03 3.99 -13.59
CA LEU A 102 -13.50 2.99 -12.61
C LEU A 102 -13.34 3.48 -11.17
N ALA A 103 -12.20 4.09 -10.83
CA ALA A 103 -11.99 4.67 -9.50
C ALA A 103 -12.97 5.83 -9.24
N THR A 104 -13.19 6.70 -10.23
CA THR A 104 -14.17 7.79 -10.19
C THR A 104 -15.62 7.27 -10.10
N TYR A 105 -15.93 6.16 -10.75
CA TYR A 105 -17.25 5.51 -10.66
C TYR A 105 -17.47 4.90 -9.27
N LEU A 106 -16.47 4.19 -8.73
CA LEU A 106 -16.49 3.69 -7.35
C LEU A 106 -16.62 4.84 -6.34
N GLU A 107 -16.02 5.99 -6.63
CA GLU A 107 -16.17 7.21 -5.84
C GLU A 107 -17.57 7.83 -5.98
N SER A 108 -18.16 7.81 -7.18
CA SER A 108 -19.54 8.27 -7.40
C SER A 108 -20.61 7.35 -6.79
N ALA A 109 -20.27 6.09 -6.52
CA ALA A 109 -21.14 5.13 -5.87
C ALA A 109 -21.25 5.36 -4.34
N VAL A 110 -20.45 6.27 -3.79
CA VAL A 110 -20.51 6.71 -2.39
C VAL A 110 -21.29 8.03 -2.30
N PRO A 111 -22.34 8.12 -1.46
CA PRO A 111 -23.12 9.35 -1.32
C PRO A 111 -22.25 10.52 -0.84
N ARG A 112 -22.09 11.56 -1.68
CA ARG A 112 -21.46 12.83 -1.26
C ARG A 112 -22.33 13.51 -0.21
N ARG A 113 -21.75 14.03 0.88
CA ARG A 113 -22.51 14.76 1.89
C ARG A 113 -22.66 16.23 1.49
N PRO A 114 -23.75 16.91 1.90
CA PRO A 114 -23.95 18.34 1.63
C PRO A 114 -22.85 19.25 2.19
N GLU A 115 -22.05 18.77 3.15
CA GLU A 115 -20.94 19.54 3.72
C GLU A 115 -19.73 19.66 2.79
N ASP A 116 -19.64 18.78 1.78
CA ASP A 116 -18.66 18.89 0.69
C ASP A 116 -19.02 20.04 -0.29
N TYR A 117 -20.23 20.61 -0.18
CA TYR A 117 -20.68 21.77 -0.95
C TYR A 117 -20.39 23.12 -0.27
N PHE A 118 -20.14 23.13 1.05
CA PHE A 118 -20.02 24.38 1.80
C PHE A 118 -18.60 25.00 1.74
N VAL A 119 -17.65 24.27 1.15
CA VAL A 119 -16.26 24.70 0.96
C VAL A 119 -15.98 24.82 -0.54
N ASP A 120 -16.87 25.51 -1.24
CA ASP A 120 -16.57 26.13 -2.54
C ASP A 120 -15.85 27.45 -2.27
N TYR A 121 -14.55 27.38 -1.96
CA TYR A 121 -13.68 28.55 -2.17
C TYR A 121 -13.47 28.63 -3.67
N GLY A 122 -14.33 29.42 -4.32
CA GLY A 122 -14.46 29.57 -5.78
C GLY A 122 -13.22 29.19 -6.56
N GLU A 123 -13.31 28.05 -7.24
CA GLU A 123 -12.39 27.67 -8.30
C GLU A 123 -13.18 27.68 -9.60
N ASP A 124 -13.35 28.88 -10.17
CA ASP A 124 -13.57 29.10 -11.61
C ASP A 124 -12.32 28.70 -12.43
N GLY A 125 -11.64 27.64 -12.00
CA GLY A 125 -10.59 26.99 -12.74
C GLY A 125 -11.25 25.83 -13.45
N GLU A 126 -11.45 25.98 -14.76
CA GLU A 126 -11.43 24.83 -15.65
C GLU A 126 -10.35 23.87 -15.12
N VAL A 127 -10.73 22.63 -14.79
CA VAL A 127 -9.77 21.55 -14.55
C VAL A 127 -9.10 21.27 -15.90
N SER A 128 -8.24 22.20 -16.29
CA SER A 128 -7.25 22.06 -17.31
C SER A 128 -6.34 20.99 -16.75
N MET A 129 -6.61 19.76 -17.20
CA MET A 129 -5.69 18.65 -17.13
C MET A 129 -4.37 19.19 -17.70
N GLY A 130 -3.50 19.64 -16.80
CA GLY A 130 -2.22 20.23 -17.14
C GLY A 130 -1.38 19.14 -17.77
N LEU A 131 -1.56 18.94 -19.08
CA LEU A 131 -0.57 18.36 -19.95
C LEU A 131 0.60 19.34 -19.92
N GLN A 132 1.44 19.22 -18.89
CA GLN A 132 2.82 19.65 -19.00
C GLN A 132 3.39 18.91 -20.21
N ASN A 133 3.44 19.62 -21.33
CA ASN A 133 4.21 19.25 -22.51
C ASN A 133 5.70 19.26 -22.11
N THR A 134 6.13 18.22 -21.41
CA THR A 134 7.54 17.86 -21.38
C THR A 134 7.78 17.04 -22.64
N GLU A 135 8.49 17.60 -23.62
CA GLU A 135 8.86 16.95 -24.89
C GLU A 135 9.84 15.76 -24.72
N GLN A 136 9.98 15.23 -23.50
CA GLN A 136 10.61 13.94 -23.24
C GLN A 136 9.53 12.96 -22.77
N PRO A 137 9.40 11.77 -23.38
CA PRO A 137 8.59 10.72 -22.77
C PRO A 137 9.11 10.53 -21.34
N PRO A 138 8.24 10.60 -20.30
CA PRO A 138 8.70 10.49 -18.92
C PRO A 138 9.48 9.17 -18.81
N GLU A 139 10.77 9.29 -18.46
CA GLU A 139 11.62 8.13 -18.21
C GLU A 139 10.89 7.33 -17.12
N ALA A 140 10.32 6.16 -17.47
CA ALA A 140 9.38 5.56 -16.53
C ALA A 140 10.11 5.26 -15.22
N PRO A 141 9.53 5.66 -14.08
CA PRO A 141 10.22 5.69 -12.81
C PRO A 141 10.72 4.30 -12.47
N GLY A 142 12.02 4.20 -12.15
CA GLY A 142 12.61 2.98 -11.63
C GLY A 142 11.94 2.55 -10.33
N PHE A 143 12.24 1.33 -9.88
CA PHE A 143 11.67 0.79 -8.65
C PHE A 143 11.95 1.69 -7.44
N GLN A 144 10.89 2.07 -6.73
CA GLN A 144 10.94 2.98 -5.59
C GLN A 144 11.29 2.22 -4.31
N PHE A 145 12.58 1.94 -4.11
CA PHE A 145 13.08 1.19 -2.96
C PHE A 145 12.70 1.79 -1.60
N ARG A 146 12.66 3.12 -1.48
CA ARG A 146 12.28 3.81 -0.23
C ARG A 146 10.84 3.52 0.15
N ARG A 147 9.93 3.62 -0.83
CA ARG A 147 8.50 3.31 -0.64
C ARG A 147 8.32 1.84 -0.26
N PHE A 148 8.99 0.95 -0.98
CA PHE A 148 8.99 -0.49 -0.68
C PHE A 148 9.45 -0.80 0.75
N ALA A 149 10.58 -0.24 1.17
CA ALA A 149 11.10 -0.40 2.53
C ALA A 149 10.12 0.16 3.57
N GLY A 150 9.51 1.32 3.31
CA GLY A 150 8.49 1.92 4.17
C GLY A 150 7.28 1.00 4.37
N PHE A 151 6.76 0.39 3.31
CA PHE A 151 5.64 -0.57 3.44
C PHE A 151 6.02 -1.83 4.20
N ILE A 152 7.25 -2.34 4.05
CA ILE A 152 7.76 -3.46 4.86
C ILE A 152 7.82 -3.09 6.34
N VAL A 153 8.38 -1.91 6.66
CA VAL A 153 8.48 -1.42 8.05
C VAL A 153 7.09 -1.18 8.65
N TRP A 154 6.16 -0.63 7.86
CA TRP A 154 4.77 -0.47 8.27
C TRP A 154 4.11 -1.82 8.59
N GLY A 155 4.25 -2.83 7.71
CA GLY A 155 3.72 -4.17 7.96
C GLY A 155 4.30 -4.83 9.21
N PHE A 156 5.61 -4.64 9.45
CA PHE A 156 6.27 -5.07 10.68
C PHE A 156 5.66 -4.38 11.91
N MET A 157 5.55 -3.06 11.93
CA MET A 157 4.99 -2.32 13.08
C MET A 157 3.54 -2.71 13.35
N MET A 158 2.73 -2.78 12.28
CA MET A 158 1.32 -3.17 12.38
C MET A 158 1.11 -4.59 12.88
N SER A 159 2.08 -5.50 12.70
CA SER A 159 1.96 -6.87 13.22
C SER A 159 1.86 -6.91 14.74
N PHE A 160 2.58 -6.04 15.46
CA PHE A 160 2.48 -5.95 16.92
C PHE A 160 1.10 -5.46 17.34
N VAL A 161 0.65 -4.39 16.70
CA VAL A 161 -0.66 -3.77 16.97
C VAL A 161 -1.78 -4.76 16.68
N GLN A 162 -1.73 -5.46 15.54
CA GLN A 162 -2.72 -6.46 15.16
C GLN A 162 -2.77 -7.64 16.14
N VAL A 163 -1.63 -8.20 16.55
CA VAL A 163 -1.63 -9.32 17.50
C VAL A 163 -2.27 -8.92 18.83
N VAL A 164 -1.94 -7.72 19.35
CA VAL A 164 -2.55 -7.20 20.58
C VAL A 164 -4.05 -6.94 20.38
N TRP A 165 -4.45 -6.29 19.28
CA TRP A 165 -5.83 -5.95 18.99
C TRP A 165 -6.73 -7.17 18.81
N TYR A 166 -6.29 -8.15 18.01
CA TYR A 166 -7.04 -9.39 17.81
C TYR A 166 -7.07 -10.23 19.10
N SER A 167 -6.02 -10.21 19.93
CA SER A 167 -6.06 -10.83 21.25
C SER A 167 -7.10 -10.17 22.15
N PHE A 168 -7.19 -8.84 22.13
CA PHE A 168 -8.19 -8.08 22.87
C PHE A 168 -9.62 -8.40 22.40
N LEU A 169 -9.88 -8.35 21.10
CA LEU A 169 -11.20 -8.67 20.54
C LEU A 169 -11.62 -10.11 20.86
N ASN A 170 -10.70 -11.08 20.70
CA ASN A 170 -11.04 -12.47 21.03
C ASN A 170 -11.29 -12.66 22.53
N SER A 171 -10.57 -11.95 23.41
CA SER A 171 -10.77 -12.01 24.86
C SER A 171 -12.01 -11.26 25.36
N MET A 172 -12.49 -10.24 24.64
CA MET A 172 -13.67 -9.47 25.04
C MET A 172 -14.97 -10.23 24.73
N TYR A 173 -14.96 -11.05 23.68
CA TYR A 173 -16.14 -11.71 23.14
C TYR A 173 -16.02 -13.24 23.21
N ASN A 174 -15.67 -13.82 24.36
CA ASN A 174 -15.34 -15.27 24.48
C ASN A 174 -16.50 -16.26 24.22
N ASP A 175 -17.71 -15.77 23.95
CA ASP A 175 -18.86 -16.64 23.67
C ASP A 175 -18.70 -17.36 22.32
N ASP A 176 -19.38 -18.50 22.18
CA ASP A 176 -19.51 -19.21 20.89
C ASP A 176 -19.89 -18.21 19.79
N PRO A 177 -19.36 -18.35 18.55
CA PRO A 177 -19.54 -17.39 17.47
C PRO A 177 -21.00 -17.31 17.03
N SER A 178 -21.80 -16.57 17.78
CA SER A 178 -23.14 -16.14 17.42
C SER A 178 -23.02 -14.96 16.45
N VAL A 179 -23.98 -14.83 15.55
CA VAL A 179 -24.03 -13.70 14.59
C VAL A 179 -23.96 -12.35 15.33
N VAL A 180 -24.57 -12.26 16.52
CA VAL A 180 -24.54 -11.05 17.36
C VAL A 180 -23.14 -10.77 17.89
N SER A 181 -22.47 -11.75 18.50
CA SER A 181 -21.09 -11.61 18.99
C SER A 181 -20.12 -11.25 17.86
N VAL A 182 -20.30 -11.84 16.68
CA VAL A 182 -19.51 -11.48 15.48
C VAL A 182 -19.78 -10.04 15.05
N LEU A 183 -21.03 -9.60 15.00
CA LEU A 183 -21.36 -8.21 14.65
C LEU A 183 -20.75 -7.21 15.63
N GLU A 184 -20.82 -7.48 16.94
CA GLU A 184 -20.22 -6.61 17.96
C GLU A 184 -18.70 -6.51 17.81
N ARG A 185 -18.01 -7.63 17.53
CA ARG A 185 -16.58 -7.66 17.20
C ARG A 185 -16.27 -6.81 15.98
N VAL A 186 -17.04 -6.97 14.89
CA VAL A 186 -16.86 -6.20 13.65
C VAL A 186 -17.08 -4.72 13.91
N LEU A 187 -18.15 -4.35 14.61
CA LEU A 187 -18.44 -2.95 14.92
C LEU A 187 -17.33 -2.33 15.78
N THR A 188 -16.81 -3.05 16.76
CA THR A 188 -15.67 -2.60 17.57
C THR A 188 -14.42 -2.40 16.72
N ASP A 189 -14.11 -3.32 15.81
CA ASP A 189 -13.00 -3.18 14.88
C ASP A 189 -13.18 -1.97 13.95
N GLN A 190 -14.36 -1.81 13.35
CA GLN A 190 -14.63 -0.77 12.38
C GLN A 190 -14.77 0.62 13.02
N LEU A 191 -15.30 0.74 14.24
CA LEU A 191 -15.51 2.04 14.89
C LEU A 191 -14.30 2.51 15.71
N CYS A 192 -13.54 1.59 16.29
CA CYS A 192 -12.39 1.95 17.14
C CYS A 192 -11.06 1.85 16.39
N PHE A 193 -10.82 0.74 15.70
CA PHE A 193 -9.51 0.46 15.13
C PHE A 193 -9.34 1.02 13.72
N SER A 194 -10.33 0.80 12.85
CA SER A 194 -10.23 1.21 11.44
C SER A 194 -9.94 2.70 11.24
N PRO A 195 -10.66 3.65 11.88
CA PRO A 195 -10.44 5.09 11.64
C PRO A 195 -9.05 5.53 12.10
N VAL A 196 -8.63 5.07 13.28
CA VAL A 196 -7.30 5.38 13.84
C VAL A 196 -6.20 4.79 12.96
N SER A 197 -6.32 3.52 12.58
CA SER A 197 -5.33 2.84 11.74
C SER A 197 -5.18 3.51 10.38
N LEU A 198 -6.28 3.96 9.77
CA LEU A 198 -6.28 4.66 8.49
C LEU A 198 -5.65 6.05 8.59
N ALA A 199 -5.95 6.81 9.65
CA ALA A 199 -5.32 8.09 9.91
C ALA A 199 -3.80 7.94 10.12
N CYS A 200 -3.39 6.94 10.91
CA CYS A 200 -1.97 6.62 11.12
C CYS A 200 -1.28 6.20 9.81
N PHE A 201 -1.96 5.44 8.95
CA PHE A 201 -1.43 5.04 7.65
C PHE A 201 -1.16 6.27 6.76
N PHE A 202 -2.11 7.21 6.67
CA PHE A 202 -1.90 8.44 5.91
C PHE A 202 -0.79 9.30 6.51
N ALA A 203 -0.73 9.45 7.83
CA ALA A 203 0.34 10.18 8.49
C ALA A 203 1.72 9.55 8.22
N TYR A 204 1.85 8.22 8.35
CA TYR A 204 3.09 7.50 8.07
C TYR A 204 3.50 7.60 6.59
N GLY A 205 2.54 7.39 5.67
CA GLY A 205 2.79 7.50 4.24
C GLY A 205 3.33 8.87 3.86
N THR A 206 2.69 9.94 4.35
CA THR A 206 3.13 11.30 4.04
C THR A 206 4.47 11.64 4.70
N LEU A 207 4.63 11.40 6.01
CA LEU A 207 5.83 11.83 6.74
C LEU A 207 7.08 10.98 6.44
N VAL A 208 6.93 9.66 6.32
CA VAL A 208 8.07 8.73 6.24
C VAL A 208 8.38 8.34 4.80
N ILE A 209 7.34 8.03 4.00
CA ILE A 209 7.52 7.54 2.63
C ILE A 209 7.69 8.71 1.64
N GLU A 210 6.77 9.68 1.71
CA GLU A 210 6.74 10.85 0.82
C GLU A 210 7.69 11.96 1.29
N GLN A 211 8.15 11.92 2.55
CA GLN A 211 8.97 12.98 3.18
C GLN A 211 8.27 14.35 3.21
N GLY A 212 6.94 14.34 3.31
CA GLY A 212 6.12 15.52 3.47
C GLY A 212 6.12 16.08 4.89
N THR A 213 5.40 17.17 5.08
CA THR A 213 5.26 17.89 6.34
C THR A 213 3.97 17.51 7.08
N SER A 214 3.87 17.92 8.35
CA SER A 214 2.62 17.76 9.12
C SER A 214 1.45 18.53 8.50
N GLU A 215 1.71 19.59 7.74
CA GLU A 215 0.68 20.34 7.03
C GLU A 215 0.15 19.53 5.82
N ASP A 216 1.04 18.82 5.12
CA ASP A 216 0.65 17.90 4.04
C ASP A 216 -0.22 16.76 4.57
N VAL A 217 0.07 16.26 5.77
CA VAL A 217 -0.78 15.25 6.44
C VAL A 217 -2.19 15.80 6.68
N LYS A 218 -2.29 17.00 7.26
CA LYS A 218 -3.59 17.64 7.53
C LYS A 218 -4.38 17.87 6.26
N ASN A 219 -3.73 18.42 5.23
CA ASN A 219 -4.35 18.69 3.93
C ASN A 219 -4.85 17.39 3.29
N LYS A 220 -4.05 16.32 3.33
CA LYS A 220 -4.42 15.00 2.80
C LYS A 220 -5.59 14.40 3.60
N LEU A 221 -5.56 14.47 4.93
CA LEU A 221 -6.66 14.00 5.75
C LEU A 221 -7.94 14.80 5.47
N TYR A 222 -7.86 16.13 5.42
CA TYR A 222 -9.02 16.97 5.15
C TYR A 222 -9.67 16.66 3.79
N ARG A 223 -8.86 16.46 2.75
CA ARG A 223 -9.36 16.24 1.38
C ARG A 223 -9.93 14.85 1.14
N ILE A 224 -9.25 13.80 1.59
CA ILE A 224 -9.58 12.43 1.15
C ILE A 224 -9.99 11.50 2.29
N TYR A 225 -9.80 11.83 3.57
CA TYR A 225 -9.98 10.89 4.67
C TYR A 225 -11.39 10.31 4.75
N LEU A 226 -12.43 11.15 4.76
CA LEU A 226 -13.81 10.69 4.93
C LEU A 226 -14.33 9.84 3.77
N SER A 227 -14.01 10.25 2.53
CA SER A 227 -14.29 9.44 1.33
C SER A 227 -13.60 8.07 1.42
N THR A 228 -12.32 8.05 1.87
CA THR A 228 -11.59 6.80 2.12
C THR A 228 -12.21 5.94 3.19
N LEU A 229 -12.61 6.56 4.30
CA LEU A 229 -13.15 5.86 5.46
C LEU A 229 -14.47 5.19 5.10
N THR A 230 -15.28 5.83 4.26
CA THR A 230 -16.52 5.23 3.75
C THR A 230 -16.24 4.02 2.87
N CYS A 231 -15.32 4.15 1.90
CA CYS A 231 -14.88 3.00 1.09
C CYS A 231 -14.28 1.87 1.95
N ASN A 232 -13.54 2.25 2.99
CA ASN A 232 -12.96 1.33 3.94
C ASN A 232 -14.08 0.54 4.64
N PHE A 233 -15.10 1.19 5.19
CA PHE A 233 -16.23 0.49 5.82
C PHE A 233 -17.00 -0.40 4.84
N CYS A 234 -17.24 0.05 3.61
CA CYS A 234 -17.92 -0.76 2.59
C CYS A 234 -17.17 -2.07 2.28
N LEU A 235 -15.84 -2.04 2.28
CA LEU A 235 -15.02 -3.23 2.03
C LEU A 235 -14.80 -4.05 3.30
N TRP A 236 -14.40 -3.42 4.40
CA TRP A 236 -13.89 -4.11 5.58
C TRP A 236 -15.01 -4.63 6.48
N PHE A 237 -16.20 -4.04 6.46
CA PHE A 237 -17.32 -4.59 7.20
C PHE A 237 -17.67 -6.02 6.76
N PRO A 238 -17.95 -6.33 5.47
CA PRO A 238 -18.22 -7.70 5.05
C PRO A 238 -17.01 -8.62 5.19
N VAL A 239 -15.80 -8.11 4.93
CA VAL A 239 -14.56 -8.89 5.06
C VAL A 239 -14.33 -9.32 6.51
N GLN A 240 -14.48 -8.41 7.48
CA GLN A 240 -14.28 -8.72 8.90
C GLN A 240 -15.41 -9.58 9.46
N PHE A 241 -16.64 -9.40 8.95
CA PHE A 241 -17.73 -10.30 9.30
C PHE A 241 -17.42 -11.74 8.90
N ILE A 242 -16.95 -11.97 7.67
CA ILE A 242 -16.49 -13.29 7.22
C ILE A 242 -15.30 -13.76 8.06
N ASN A 243 -14.36 -12.87 8.35
CA ASN A 243 -13.16 -13.19 9.11
C ASN A 243 -13.51 -13.75 10.50
N PHE A 244 -14.33 -13.04 11.27
CA PHE A 244 -14.69 -13.46 12.62
C PHE A 244 -15.73 -14.58 12.67
N LEU A 245 -16.55 -14.75 11.62
CA LEU A 245 -17.54 -15.83 11.56
C LEU A 245 -16.93 -17.16 11.12
N VAL A 246 -16.02 -17.15 10.14
CA VAL A 246 -15.57 -18.36 9.43
C VAL A 246 -14.11 -18.71 9.76
N MET A 247 -13.24 -17.72 9.94
CA MET A 247 -11.80 -17.98 10.06
C MET A 247 -11.42 -18.38 11.49
N PRO A 248 -10.70 -19.50 11.68
CA PRO A 248 -10.08 -19.82 12.96
C PRO A 248 -9.15 -18.70 13.42
N THR A 249 -9.03 -18.46 14.73
CA THR A 249 -8.26 -17.35 15.31
C THR A 249 -6.84 -17.22 14.75
N GLN A 250 -6.17 -18.35 14.51
CA GLN A 250 -4.82 -18.37 13.94
C GLN A 250 -4.73 -17.84 12.49
N PHE A 251 -5.81 -17.87 11.72
CA PHE A 251 -5.82 -17.43 10.32
C PHE A 251 -6.46 -16.05 10.11
N GLN A 252 -7.01 -15.44 11.16
CA GLN A 252 -7.70 -14.16 11.05
C GLN A 252 -6.79 -13.03 10.57
N VAL A 253 -5.56 -12.96 11.10
CA VAL A 253 -4.60 -11.93 10.71
C VAL A 253 -4.05 -12.18 9.29
N PRO A 254 -3.61 -13.40 8.91
CA PRO A 254 -3.24 -13.69 7.53
C PRO A 254 -4.34 -13.41 6.50
N PHE A 255 -5.59 -13.73 6.82
CA PHE A 255 -6.74 -13.47 5.96
C PHE A 255 -6.92 -11.96 5.75
N SER A 256 -6.98 -11.19 6.83
CA SER A 256 -7.09 -9.73 6.79
C SER A 256 -5.93 -9.10 6.00
N SER A 257 -4.69 -9.49 6.29
CA SER A 257 -3.52 -8.99 5.57
C SER A 257 -3.53 -9.35 4.08
N GLY A 258 -4.09 -10.51 3.70
CA GLY A 258 -4.25 -10.92 2.29
C GLY A 258 -5.21 -10.00 1.52
N VAL A 259 -6.38 -9.69 2.10
CA VAL A 259 -7.31 -8.69 1.55
C VAL A 259 -6.67 -7.30 1.53
N GLY A 260 -5.85 -6.98 2.54
CA GLY A 260 -5.08 -5.74 2.63
C GLY A 260 -4.18 -5.48 1.43
N VAL A 261 -3.68 -6.52 0.75
CA VAL A 261 -2.91 -6.37 -0.51
C VAL A 261 -3.77 -5.73 -1.60
N LEU A 262 -5.00 -6.21 -1.78
CA LEU A 262 -5.95 -5.68 -2.76
C LEU A 262 -6.38 -4.25 -2.39
N TRP A 263 -6.58 -4.00 -1.10
CA TRP A 263 -6.88 -2.65 -0.60
C TRP A 263 -5.75 -1.65 -0.87
N ASN A 264 -4.49 -2.03 -0.64
CA ASN A 264 -3.34 -1.18 -0.94
C ASN A 264 -3.20 -0.90 -2.44
N CYS A 265 -3.51 -1.88 -3.28
CA CYS A 265 -3.60 -1.68 -4.72
C CYS A 265 -4.67 -0.63 -5.08
N PHE A 266 -5.86 -0.75 -4.51
CA PHE A 266 -6.94 0.24 -4.68
C PHE A 266 -6.51 1.65 -4.21
N LEU A 267 -5.91 1.76 -3.02
CA LEU A 267 -5.42 3.04 -2.51
C LEU A 267 -4.36 3.66 -3.41
N SER A 268 -3.44 2.84 -3.96
CA SER A 268 -2.42 3.35 -4.88
C SER A 268 -3.01 3.85 -6.20
N LEU A 269 -4.08 3.22 -6.70
CA LEU A 269 -4.81 3.70 -7.87
C LEU A 269 -5.48 5.05 -7.58
N ARG A 270 -6.13 5.16 -6.41
CA ARG A 270 -6.84 6.37 -6.04
C ARG A 270 -5.88 7.54 -5.79
N ASN A 271 -4.76 7.31 -5.12
CA ASN A 271 -3.71 8.31 -4.91
C ASN A 271 -3.02 8.76 -6.22
N ALA A 272 -3.11 7.96 -7.29
CA ALA A 272 -2.60 8.34 -8.62
C ALA A 272 -3.64 9.10 -9.46
N ALA A 273 -4.91 9.12 -9.02
CA ALA A 273 -6.02 9.85 -9.64
C ALA A 273 -6.31 11.20 -8.95
N SER A 274 -5.69 11.45 -7.79
CA SER A 274 -5.76 12.71 -7.02
C SER A 274 -4.56 13.59 -7.35
#